data_AF-A0A7X9NI97-F1
#
_entry.id   AF-A0A7X9NI97-F1
#
_cell.length_a   1.000
_cell.length_b   1.000
_cell.length_c   1.000
_cell.angle_alpha   90.00
_cell.angle_beta   90.00
_cell.angle_gamma   90.00
#
_symmetry.space_group_name_H-M   'P 1'
#
loop_
_entity.id
_entity.type
_entity.pdbx_description
1 polymer ?
#
loop_
_entity_poly.entity_id
_entity_poly.type
_entity_poly.pdbx_seq_one_letter_code
_entity_poly.pdbx_strand_id
1 'polypeptide(L)'
;MNEIQVMSKKIIEWSVFFTAGVSILAGFFFQDIKVVLGIILGQVIALVGYLMIVRMALSLGTDEKAGKSQGMTGYLVRYLLYACFFGFGAYTGLSVIALLIGFLCHKAAILLYAYQQRKD
;
A
#
# COMPACT_ATOMS: atom_id res chain seq x y z
N MET A 1 0.30 21.88 7.87
CA MET A 1 0.72 20.54 7.42
C MET A 1 1.19 20.64 5.99
N ASN A 2 2.27 19.95 5.62
CA ASN A 2 2.73 19.88 4.22
C ASN A 2 1.64 19.22 3.35
N GLU A 3 1.40 19.69 2.13
CA GLU A 3 0.39 19.13 1.20
C GLU A 3 0.52 17.62 1.03
N ILE A 4 1.75 17.11 0.96
CA ILE A 4 2.06 15.68 0.87
C ILE A 4 1.50 14.92 2.09
N GLN A 5 1.55 15.51 3.28
CA GLN A 5 1.02 14.89 4.50
C GLN A 5 -0.51 14.91 4.54
N VAL A 6 -1.14 15.98 4.05
CA VAL A 6 -2.61 16.08 3.95
C VAL A 6 -3.14 15.04 2.97
N MET A 7 -2.52 14.93 1.79
CA MET A 7 -2.82 13.89 0.80
C MET A 7 -2.65 12.49 1.41
N SER A 8 -1.51 12.24 2.04
CA SER A 8 -1.18 10.94 2.62
C SER A 8 -2.20 10.50 3.67
N LYS A 9 -2.63 11.42 4.54
CA LYS A 9 -3.67 11.13 5.54
C LYS A 9 -4.98 10.65 4.89
N LYS A 10 -5.49 11.40 3.89
CA LYS A 10 -6.72 11.03 3.18
C LYS A 10 -6.62 9.67 2.48
N ILE A 11 -5.51 9.43 1.79
CA ILE A 11 -5.28 8.15 1.11
C ILE A 11 -5.27 7.00 2.12
N ILE A 12 -4.55 7.14 3.24
CA ILE A 12 -4.49 6.11 4.28
C ILE A 12 -5.89 5.80 4.84
N GLU A 13 -6.66 6.84 5.19
CA GLU A 13 -8.03 6.69 5.70
C GLU A 13 -8.92 5.89 4.73
N TRP A 14 -8.92 6.25 3.44
CA TRP A 14 -9.70 5.52 2.43
C TRP A 14 -9.20 4.09 2.21
N SER A 15 -7.88 3.88 2.27
CA SER A 15 -7.30 2.55 2.12
C SER A 15 -7.76 1.62 3.25
N VAL A 16 -7.78 2.12 4.49
CA VAL A 16 -8.29 1.39 5.65
C VAL A 16 -9.78 1.12 5.50
N PHE A 17 -10.57 2.10 5.06
CA PHE A 17 -12.00 1.93 4.81
C PHE A 17 -12.29 0.84 3.77
N PHE A 18 -11.61 0.88 2.62
CA PHE A 18 -11.76 -0.15 1.58
C PHE A 18 -11.34 -1.53 2.08
N THR A 19 -10.23 -1.63 2.79
CA THR A 19 -9.75 -2.91 3.33
C THR A 19 -10.75 -3.47 4.33
N ALA A 20 -11.28 -2.65 5.25
CA ALA A 20 -12.28 -3.09 6.22
C ALA A 20 -13.52 -3.66 5.53
N GLY A 21 -14.05 -2.96 4.52
CA GLY A 21 -15.18 -3.45 3.73
C GLY A 21 -14.90 -4.77 3.03
N VAL A 22 -13.75 -4.89 2.35
CA VAL A 22 -13.36 -6.11 1.64
C VAL A 22 -13.08 -7.28 2.60
N SER A 23 -12.47 -7.02 3.76
CA SER A 23 -12.23 -8.03 4.79
C SER A 23 -13.52 -8.57 5.40
N ILE A 24 -14.52 -7.72 5.64
CA ILE A 24 -15.84 -8.14 6.14
C ILE A 24 -16.53 -9.03 5.11
N LEU A 25 -16.57 -8.61 3.84
CA LEU A 25 -17.15 -9.40 2.76
C LEU A 25 -16.44 -10.74 2.61
N ALA A 26 -15.10 -10.75 2.58
CA ALA A 26 -14.33 -11.98 2.48
C ALA A 26 -14.57 -12.92 3.67
N GLY A 27 -14.65 -12.39 4.89
CA GLY A 27 -14.97 -13.19 6.08
C GLY A 27 -16.35 -13.83 6.00
N PHE A 28 -17.35 -13.13 5.47
CA PHE A 28 -18.70 -13.65 5.28
C PHE A 28 -18.76 -14.76 4.21
N PHE A 29 -18.12 -14.55 3.05
CA PHE A 29 -18.20 -15.49 1.92
C PHE A 29 -17.30 -16.71 2.05
N PHE A 30 -16.05 -16.54 2.49
CA PHE A 30 -15.07 -17.63 2.52
C PHE A 30 -15.03 -18.36 3.86
N GLN A 31 -15.48 -17.72 4.94
CA GLN A 31 -15.45 -18.27 6.31
C GLN A 31 -14.07 -18.81 6.75
N ASP A 32 -12.99 -18.31 6.15
CA ASP A 32 -11.61 -18.68 6.46
C ASP A 32 -10.83 -17.46 6.96
N ILE A 33 -10.39 -17.55 8.21
CA ILE A 33 -9.60 -16.50 8.87
C ILE A 33 -8.29 -16.21 8.14
N LYS A 34 -7.68 -17.20 7.46
CA LYS A 34 -6.44 -17.01 6.71
C LYS A 34 -6.65 -16.08 5.51
N VAL A 35 -7.82 -16.10 4.89
CA VAL A 35 -8.17 -15.18 3.79
C VAL A 35 -8.27 -13.74 4.34
N VAL A 36 -8.95 -13.55 5.46
CA VAL A 36 -9.08 -12.23 6.09
C VAL A 36 -7.71 -11.70 6.54
N LEU A 37 -6.89 -12.53 7.17
CA LEU A 37 -5.52 -12.19 7.57
C LEU A 37 -4.64 -11.87 6.36
N GLY A 38 -4.76 -12.61 5.27
CA GLY A 38 -4.07 -12.32 4.02
C GLY A 38 -4.40 -10.93 3.50
N ILE A 39 -5.69 -10.54 3.48
CA ILE A 39 -6.11 -9.20 3.06
C ILE A 39 -5.52 -8.12 3.97
N ILE A 40 -5.61 -8.29 5.29
CA ILE A 40 -5.08 -7.30 6.25
C ILE A 40 -3.56 -7.16 6.10
N LEU A 41 -2.83 -8.27 5.99
CA LEU A 41 -1.37 -8.24 5.82
C LEU A 41 -0.98 -7.60 4.48
N GLY A 42 -1.68 -7.93 3.40
CA GLY A 42 -1.49 -7.32 2.09
C GLY A 42 -1.63 -5.79 2.14
N GLN A 43 -2.64 -5.30 2.85
CA GLN A 43 -2.88 -3.88 3.08
C GLN A 43 -1.75 -3.24 3.89
N VAL A 44 -1.30 -3.88 4.97
CA VAL A 44 -0.19 -3.37 5.80
C VAL A 44 1.08 -3.21 4.96
N ILE A 45 1.42 -4.20 4.14
CA ILE A 45 2.60 -4.15 3.26
C ILE A 45 2.46 -3.01 2.24
N ALA A 46 1.28 -2.81 1.67
CA ALA A 46 1.02 -1.70 0.74
C ALA A 46 1.21 -0.34 1.41
N LEU A 47 0.67 -0.16 2.62
CA LEU A 47 0.82 1.07 3.40
C LEU A 47 2.28 1.34 3.77
N VAL A 48 3.03 0.33 4.21
CA VAL A 48 4.46 0.48 4.51
C VAL A 48 5.21 0.97 3.27
N GLY A 49 4.99 0.33 2.12
CA GLY A 49 5.62 0.74 0.88
C GLY A 49 5.21 2.14 0.40
N TYR A 50 3.98 2.58 0.70
CA TYR A 50 3.53 3.94 0.44
C TYR A 50 4.17 4.98 1.38
N LEU A 51 4.27 4.67 2.67
CA LEU A 51 4.96 5.54 3.62
C LEU A 51 6.44 5.72 3.25
N MET A 52 7.08 4.69 2.68
CA MET A 52 8.42 4.82 2.11
C MET A 52 8.47 5.83 0.95
N ILE A 53 7.45 5.85 0.07
CA ILE A 53 7.34 6.85 -1.01
C ILE A 53 7.19 8.25 -0.43
N VAL A 54 6.28 8.41 0.53
CA VAL A 54 6.01 9.71 1.17
C VAL A 54 7.27 10.25 1.83
N ARG A 55 8.01 9.42 2.58
CA ARG A 55 9.28 9.81 3.20
C ARG A 55 10.35 10.15 2.18
N MET A 56 10.46 9.37 1.11
CA MET A 56 11.37 9.67 -0.01
C MET A 56 11.02 11.01 -0.64
N ALA A 57 9.77 11.25 -1.01
CA ALA A 57 9.32 12.49 -1.61
C ALA A 57 9.59 13.72 -0.71
N LEU A 58 9.40 13.58 0.60
CA LEU A 58 9.70 14.62 1.58
C LEU A 58 11.20 14.88 1.80
N SER A 59 12.08 13.97 1.39
CA SER A 59 13.54 14.09 1.56
C SER A 59 14.29 14.46 0.28
N LEU A 60 13.57 14.63 -0.84
CA LEU A 60 14.18 15.06 -2.09
C LEU A 60 14.72 16.49 -1.95
N GLY A 61 16.01 16.66 -2.21
CA GLY A 61 16.66 17.96 -2.34
C GLY A 61 16.53 18.54 -3.76
N THR A 62 17.25 19.62 -4.03
CA THR A 62 17.26 20.28 -5.34
C THR A 62 18.20 19.64 -6.37
N ASP A 63 19.08 18.73 -5.96
CA ASP A 63 20.00 18.02 -6.86
C ASP A 63 19.27 16.88 -7.59
N GLU A 64 19.16 17.02 -8.91
CA GLU A 64 18.48 16.07 -9.79
C GLU A 64 19.17 14.70 -9.84
N LYS A 65 20.51 14.65 -9.88
CA LYS A 65 21.26 13.38 -9.95
C LYS A 65 21.11 12.61 -8.65
N ALA A 66 21.25 13.30 -7.52
CA ALA A 66 21.04 12.71 -6.20
C ALA A 66 19.58 12.22 -6.04
N GLY A 67 18.60 13.02 -6.49
CA GLY A 67 17.19 12.65 -6.45
C GLY A 67 16.86 11.40 -7.28
N LYS A 68 17.41 11.27 -8.49
CA LYS A 68 17.24 10.07 -9.33
C LYS A 68 17.82 8.82 -8.68
N SER A 69 19.03 8.91 -8.12
CA SER A 69 19.67 7.79 -7.41
C SER A 69 18.86 7.36 -6.20
N GLN A 70 18.40 8.32 -5.38
CA GLN A 70 17.54 8.04 -4.24
C GLN A 70 16.21 7.39 -4.66
N GLY A 71 15.61 7.86 -5.76
CA GLY A 71 14.42 7.28 -6.35
C GLY A 71 14.60 5.81 -6.75
N MET A 72 15.73 5.49 -7.40
CA MET A 72 16.04 4.12 -7.82
C MET A 72 16.25 3.18 -6.62
N THR A 73 17.00 3.63 -5.61
CA THR A 73 17.21 2.85 -4.38
C THR A 73 15.89 2.64 -3.63
N GLY A 74 15.09 3.69 -3.48
CA GLY A 74 13.77 3.62 -2.84
C GLY A 74 12.82 2.65 -3.56
N TYR A 75 12.86 2.64 -4.90
CA TYR A 75 12.13 1.67 -5.70
C TYR A 75 12.60 0.24 -5.40
N LEU A 76 13.91 -0.03 -5.53
CA LEU A 76 14.46 -1.38 -5.32
C LEU A 76 14.11 -1.95 -3.93
N VAL A 77 14.36 -1.17 -2.86
CA VAL A 77 14.10 -1.63 -1.48
C VAL A 77 12.63 -1.98 -1.27
N ARG A 78 11.72 -1.19 -1.83
CA ARG A 78 10.28 -1.43 -1.72
C ARG A 78 9.85 -2.71 -2.44
N TYR A 79 10.37 -2.98 -3.64
CA TYR A 79 10.04 -4.22 -4.36
C TYR A 79 10.63 -5.46 -3.69
N LEU A 80 11.84 -5.36 -3.12
CA LEU A 80 12.41 -6.42 -2.30
C LEU A 80 11.56 -6.67 -1.06
N LEU A 81 11.10 -5.62 -0.38
CA LEU A 81 10.17 -5.74 0.74
C LEU A 81 8.88 -6.47 0.31
N TYR A 82 8.26 -6.07 -0.80
CA TYR A 82 7.07 -6.75 -1.31
C TYR A 82 7.34 -8.22 -1.59
N ALA A 83 8.42 -8.54 -2.30
CA ALA A 83 8.79 -9.93 -2.60
C ALA A 83 9.00 -10.77 -1.33
N CYS A 84 9.71 -10.23 -0.33
CA CYS A 84 9.94 -10.90 0.94
C CYS A 84 8.63 -11.19 1.69
N PHE A 85 7.75 -10.20 1.82
CA PHE A 85 6.51 -10.38 2.56
C PHE A 85 5.47 -11.24 1.82
N PHE A 86 5.38 -11.12 0.49
CA PHE A 86 4.52 -12.00 -0.30
C PHE A 86 5.04 -13.44 -0.31
N GLY A 87 6.36 -13.64 -0.45
CA GLY A 87 7.00 -14.95 -0.35
C GLY A 87 6.80 -15.57 1.03
N PHE A 88 7.00 -14.80 2.11
CA PHE A 88 6.76 -15.26 3.48
C PHE A 88 5.29 -15.58 3.74
N GLY A 89 4.37 -14.76 3.23
CA GLY A 89 2.94 -15.02 3.32
C GLY A 89 2.56 -16.33 2.63
N ALA A 90 3.07 -16.57 1.41
CA ALA A 90 2.87 -17.83 0.71
C ALA A 90 3.47 -19.02 1.48
N TYR A 91 4.67 -18.87 2.04
CA TYR A 91 5.35 -19.90 2.83
C TYR A 91 4.58 -20.29 4.10
N THR A 92 3.93 -19.32 4.76
CA THR A 92 3.08 -19.57 5.94
C THR A 92 1.67 -20.10 5.59
N GLY A 93 1.40 -20.30 4.29
CA GLY A 93 0.13 -20.83 3.79
C GLY A 93 -0.99 -19.81 3.69
N LEU A 94 -0.68 -18.50 3.69
CA LEU A 94 -1.65 -17.47 3.35
C LEU A 94 -1.91 -17.46 1.85
N SER A 95 -3.15 -17.18 1.47
CA SER A 95 -3.51 -17.02 0.07
C SER A 95 -2.80 -15.80 -0.53
N VAL A 96 -1.99 -16.02 -1.56
CA VAL A 96 -1.34 -14.94 -2.33
C VAL A 96 -2.40 -14.01 -2.94
N ILE A 97 -3.55 -14.56 -3.36
CA ILE A 97 -4.66 -13.77 -3.89
C ILE A 97 -5.22 -12.86 -2.79
N ALA A 98 -5.38 -13.35 -1.56
CA ALA A 98 -5.84 -12.53 -0.44
C ALA A 98 -4.85 -11.38 -0.14
N LEU A 99 -3.54 -11.67 -0.12
CA LEU A 99 -2.50 -10.65 0.01
C LEU A 99 -2.57 -9.60 -1.10
N LEU A 100 -2.78 -10.03 -2.36
CA LEU A 100 -2.93 -9.12 -3.50
C LEU A 100 -4.19 -8.24 -3.36
N ILE A 101 -5.32 -8.80 -2.93
CA ILE A 101 -6.57 -8.05 -2.74
C ILE A 101 -6.37 -6.94 -1.71
N GLY A 102 -5.74 -7.26 -0.56
CA GLY A 102 -5.37 -6.25 0.43
C GLY A 102 -4.48 -5.16 -0.16
N PHE A 103 -3.46 -5.56 -0.93
CA PHE A 103 -2.56 -4.63 -1.59
C PHE A 103 -3.26 -3.70 -2.60
N LEU A 104 -4.26 -4.23 -3.30
CA LEU A 104 -5.07 -3.49 -4.28
C LEU A 104 -6.02 -2.48 -3.61
N CYS A 105 -6.49 -2.74 -2.38
CA CYS A 105 -7.32 -1.77 -1.64
C CYS A 105 -6.61 -0.43 -1.48
N HIS A 106 -5.32 -0.45 -1.14
CA HIS A 106 -4.52 0.76 -1.07
C HIS A 106 -4.33 1.44 -2.43
N LYS A 107 -4.07 0.66 -3.50
CA LYS A 107 -3.97 1.23 -4.86
C LYS A 107 -5.28 1.88 -5.32
N ALA A 108 -6.42 1.29 -4.96
CA ALA A 108 -7.73 1.85 -5.26
C ALA A 108 -7.93 3.19 -4.54
N ALA A 109 -7.50 3.32 -3.28
CA ALA A 109 -7.54 4.59 -2.56
C ALA A 109 -6.69 5.68 -3.21
N ILE A 110 -5.47 5.34 -3.65
CA ILE A 110 -4.61 6.28 -4.41
C ILE A 110 -5.30 6.71 -5.71
N LEU A 111 -5.85 5.76 -6.47
CA LEU A 111 -6.53 6.03 -7.74
C LEU A 111 -7.75 6.94 -7.55
N LEU A 112 -8.58 6.64 -6.54
CA LEU A 112 -9.76 7.44 -6.23
C LEU A 112 -9.35 8.87 -5.86
N TYR A 113 -8.30 9.02 -5.06
CA TYR A 113 -7.82 10.33 -4.62
C TYR A 113 -7.31 11.14 -5.81
N ALA A 114 -6.48 10.52 -6.66
CA ALA A 114 -5.96 11.15 -7.86
C ALA A 114 -7.09 11.54 -8.84
N TYR A 115 -8.15 10.73 -8.92
CA TYR A 115 -9.32 11.05 -9.74
C TYR A 115 -10.13 12.23 -9.19
N GLN A 116 -10.29 12.32 -7.87
CA GLN A 116 -10.96 13.46 -7.25
C GLN A 116 -10.18 14.77 -7.46
N GLN A 117 -8.85 14.72 -7.27
CA GLN A 117 -8.00 15.91 -7.44
C GLN A 117 -7.93 16.41 -8.90
N ARG A 118 -8.28 15.59 -9.90
CA ARG A 118 -8.40 16.04 -11.30
C ARG A 118 -9.67 16.85 -11.57
N LYS A 119 -10.68 16.73 -10.71
CA LYS A 119 -11.99 17.41 -10.87
C LYS A 119 -12.05 18.74 -10.14
N ASP A 120 -11.22 18.90 -9.11
CA ASP A 120 -11.00 20.15 -8.39
C ASP A 120 -10.07 21.07 -9.21
#